data_AF-A0A1H8RAI5-F1
#
_entry.id   AF-A0A1H8RAI5-F1
#
_cell.length_a   1.000
_cell.length_b   1.000
_cell.length_c   1.000
_cell.angle_alpha   90.00
_cell.angle_beta   90.00
_cell.angle_gamma   90.00
#
_symmetry.space_group_name_H-M   'P 1'
#
loop_
_entity.id
_entity.type
_entity.pdbx_description
1 polymer ?
#
loop_
_entity_poly.entity_id
_entity_poly.type
_entity_poly.pdbx_seq_one_letter_code
_entity_poly.pdbx_strand_id
1 'polypeptide(L)'
;MTKPVWGCPYHGLVEDGKLTLSNGKTLKHPHTYRDSYSFTGSTFLVKHPLAAAVERSDEEREEDSKRGWQWWDRAIIGGGQLHGGQLNGWIYIDPDGACWRVTFDFLSVDWSITLARFGVLSGEPETYNYPIVKPNLGQGAPAVTQPPGASKDPVALLHHATVTGDRAAIELTLYFGDDQAWRFRPVGWLELSLSGKGAQCEAALTVLYTRAQTLGTAFEMPLAEEIEYWWADYTETGSYSLGHGPNPPKSWFLYATVASGSASQGFNGWLVGIHYDEKGDRHLTRLSAQTTTTYQLPPLEHEGADSFGPNEPLVGKWTQKRRMTGVHVLTITYDGNPIASWALQYSEQIEESAELLQELTQDGKYRSSAAGTVAFSTGDTRAVNRTVDVPYSSSNGLVVIGGRYATVPLAANQPGEIPYSIDKGYAQWWKNGDAASLRLIPQRLSNQVFGVAQALVDQTDWDAQVATPDGAQALPALVVPLGYEQGGNRIYATWCPVTHAVARSQRPVCYI
;
A
#
# COMPACT_ATOMS: atom_id res chain seq x y z
N MET A 1 -7.25 -53.15 -11.33
CA MET A 1 -6.22 -52.12 -11.15
C MET A 1 -6.45 -51.05 -12.19
N THR A 2 -6.50 -49.79 -11.78
CA THR A 2 -6.54 -48.65 -12.71
C THR A 2 -5.21 -48.55 -13.46
N LYS A 3 -5.15 -47.79 -14.56
CA LYS A 3 -3.87 -47.54 -15.24
C LYS A 3 -2.95 -46.74 -14.31
N PRO A 4 -1.63 -47.00 -14.30
CA PRO A 4 -0.69 -46.23 -13.48
C PRO A 4 -0.82 -44.73 -13.76
N VAL A 5 -1.08 -43.95 -12.71
CA VAL A 5 -1.12 -42.49 -12.79
C VAL A 5 0.32 -41.96 -12.75
N TRP A 6 0.68 -41.16 -13.75
CA TRP A 6 1.98 -40.48 -13.83
C TRP A 6 1.80 -39.00 -13.57
N GLY A 7 2.71 -38.40 -12.80
CA GLY A 7 2.66 -36.99 -12.42
C GLY A 7 3.29 -36.73 -11.05
N CYS A 8 3.09 -35.51 -10.53
CA CYS A 8 3.51 -35.15 -9.18
C CYS A 8 2.30 -35.19 -8.22
N PRO A 9 2.27 -36.09 -7.22
CA PRO A 9 1.17 -36.15 -6.25
C PRO A 9 1.35 -35.22 -5.04
N TYR A 10 2.43 -34.45 -5.01
CA TYR A 10 2.82 -33.64 -3.86
C TYR A 10 2.28 -32.22 -4.01
N HIS A 11 1.22 -31.92 -3.26
CA HIS A 11 0.60 -30.60 -3.21
C HIS A 11 0.48 -30.11 -1.78
N GLY A 12 0.47 -28.79 -1.61
CA GLY A 12 0.29 -28.17 -0.30
C GLY A 12 1.05 -26.86 -0.13
N LEU A 13 1.07 -26.39 1.11
CA LEU A 13 1.77 -25.17 1.48
C LEU A 13 3.27 -25.43 1.56
N VAL A 14 4.04 -24.70 0.78
CA VAL A 14 5.48 -24.55 0.93
C VAL A 14 5.75 -23.36 1.82
N GLU A 15 6.42 -23.57 2.94
CA GLU A 15 6.93 -22.53 3.83
C GLU A 15 8.40 -22.82 4.15
N ASP A 16 9.27 -21.83 3.99
CA ASP A 16 10.71 -21.97 4.32
C ASP A 16 11.36 -23.21 3.66
N GLY A 17 10.99 -23.47 2.40
CA GLY A 17 11.49 -24.63 1.64
C GLY A 17 10.97 -25.99 2.13
N LYS A 18 9.89 -26.05 2.91
CA LYS A 18 9.24 -27.29 3.35
C LYS A 18 7.81 -27.34 2.84
N LEU A 19 7.48 -28.39 2.09
CA LEU A 19 6.14 -28.67 1.63
C LEU A 19 5.39 -29.47 2.70
N THR A 20 4.27 -28.96 3.20
CA THR A 20 3.37 -29.69 4.09
C THR A 20 2.28 -30.38 3.26
N LEU A 21 2.28 -31.71 3.28
CA LEU A 21 1.31 -32.55 2.57
C LEU A 21 -0.03 -32.62 3.32
N SER A 22 -1.07 -33.12 2.63
CA SER A 22 -2.43 -33.26 3.17
C SER A 22 -2.54 -34.13 4.44
N ASN A 23 -1.61 -35.05 4.68
CA ASN A 23 -1.54 -35.86 5.91
C ASN A 23 -0.66 -35.24 7.01
N GLY A 24 -0.22 -34.00 6.84
CA GLY A 24 0.65 -33.28 7.78
C GLY A 24 2.14 -33.64 7.71
N LYS A 25 2.55 -34.61 6.88
CA LYS A 25 3.97 -34.90 6.66
C LYS A 25 4.63 -33.76 5.88
N THR A 26 5.90 -33.52 6.16
CA THR A 26 6.68 -32.49 5.46
C THR A 26 7.71 -33.11 4.52
N LEU A 27 7.81 -32.59 3.30
CA LEU A 27 8.88 -32.89 2.35
C LEU A 27 9.82 -31.70 2.20
N LYS A 28 11.12 -31.96 1.97
CA LYS A 28 12.03 -30.90 1.55
C LYS A 28 11.63 -30.44 0.15
N HIS A 29 11.28 -29.17 0.01
CA HIS A 29 11.06 -28.55 -1.28
C HIS A 29 12.39 -28.02 -1.82
N PRO A 30 12.75 -28.27 -3.10
CA PRO A 30 14.03 -27.81 -3.65
C PRO A 30 14.16 -26.29 -3.77
N HIS A 31 13.10 -25.51 -3.49
CA HIS A 31 13.13 -24.06 -3.62
C HIS A 31 13.97 -23.38 -2.55
N THR A 32 14.82 -22.46 -3.02
CA THR A 32 15.27 -21.30 -2.27
C THR A 32 14.53 -20.09 -2.82
N TYR A 33 13.59 -19.56 -2.05
CA TYR A 33 12.96 -18.29 -2.41
C TYR A 33 14.02 -17.19 -2.31
N ARG A 34 14.15 -16.40 -3.37
CA ARG A 34 14.90 -15.15 -3.31
C ARG A 34 13.92 -14.04 -2.99
N ASP A 35 14.14 -13.35 -1.87
CA ASP A 35 13.31 -12.22 -1.39
C ASP A 35 13.16 -11.07 -2.39
N SER A 36 13.91 -11.09 -3.50
CA SER A 36 13.91 -10.05 -4.52
C SER A 36 12.71 -10.06 -5.47
N TYR A 37 11.95 -11.15 -5.57
CA TYR A 37 10.93 -11.26 -6.62
C TYR A 37 9.56 -10.70 -6.20
N SER A 38 8.93 -9.95 -7.10
CA SER A 38 7.54 -9.46 -6.97
C SER A 38 6.49 -10.57 -7.00
N PHE A 39 6.89 -11.79 -7.36
CA PHE A 39 6.00 -12.94 -7.53
C PHE A 39 5.86 -13.81 -6.28
N THR A 40 6.70 -13.63 -5.26
CA THR A 40 6.71 -14.53 -4.10
C THR A 40 5.32 -14.60 -3.45
N GLY A 41 4.79 -15.82 -3.31
CA GLY A 41 3.45 -16.09 -2.78
C GLY A 41 2.30 -16.02 -3.79
N SER A 42 2.54 -15.50 -5.00
CA SER A 42 1.54 -15.49 -6.07
C SER A 42 1.40 -16.88 -6.69
N THR A 43 0.18 -17.26 -7.05
CA THR A 43 -0.13 -18.58 -7.61
C THR A 43 -0.83 -18.45 -8.97
N PHE A 44 -0.59 -19.39 -9.88
CA PHE A 44 -1.36 -19.48 -11.12
C PHE A 44 -1.84 -20.91 -11.31
N LEU A 45 -3.10 -21.07 -11.69
CA LEU A 45 -3.60 -22.38 -12.06
C LEU A 45 -3.29 -22.64 -13.53
N VAL A 46 -2.79 -23.84 -13.84
CA VAL A 46 -2.62 -24.32 -15.22
C VAL A 46 -3.34 -25.65 -15.37
N LYS A 47 -4.18 -25.76 -16.39
CA LYS A 47 -4.90 -26.99 -16.70
C LYS A 47 -4.88 -27.24 -18.20
N HIS A 48 -4.37 -28.40 -18.57
CA HIS A 48 -4.40 -28.83 -19.96
C HIS A 48 -5.84 -29.19 -20.37
N PRO A 49 -6.38 -28.68 -21.48
CA PRO A 49 -7.77 -28.93 -21.87
C PRO A 49 -8.04 -30.41 -22.17
N LEU A 50 -7.01 -31.16 -22.56
CA LEU A 50 -7.07 -32.62 -22.75
C LEU A 50 -6.62 -33.44 -21.54
N ALA A 51 -6.32 -32.83 -20.38
CA ALA A 51 -6.01 -33.60 -19.18
C ALA A 51 -7.27 -34.33 -18.72
N ALA A 52 -7.20 -35.66 -18.68
CA ALA A 52 -8.28 -36.48 -18.14
C ALA A 52 -8.37 -36.27 -16.61
N ALA A 53 -9.59 -36.38 -16.08
CA ALA A 53 -9.79 -36.45 -14.64
C ALA A 53 -9.01 -37.64 -14.05
N VAL A 54 -8.47 -37.46 -12.85
CA VAL A 54 -7.73 -38.54 -12.20
C VAL A 54 -8.70 -39.56 -11.61
N GLU A 55 -8.59 -40.81 -12.07
CA GLU A 55 -9.35 -41.94 -11.55
C GLU A 55 -8.47 -42.82 -10.66
N ARG A 56 -8.96 -43.16 -9.47
CA ARG A 56 -8.29 -44.01 -8.47
C ARG A 56 -9.30 -44.98 -7.87
N SER A 57 -8.92 -46.25 -7.66
CA SER A 57 -9.76 -47.19 -6.92
C SER A 57 -9.86 -46.82 -5.43
N ASP A 58 -10.77 -47.44 -4.68
CA ASP A 58 -10.93 -47.17 -3.24
C ASP A 58 -9.66 -47.51 -2.47
N GLU A 59 -9.03 -48.64 -2.79
CA GLU A 59 -7.78 -49.09 -2.17
C GLU A 59 -6.64 -48.11 -2.46
N GLU A 60 -6.57 -47.61 -3.70
CA GLU A 60 -5.59 -46.63 -4.12
C GLU A 60 -5.77 -45.29 -3.43
N ARG A 61 -7.01 -44.83 -3.25
CA ARG A 61 -7.32 -43.59 -2.52
C ARG A 61 -6.95 -43.68 -1.05
N GLU A 62 -7.14 -44.84 -0.43
CA GLU A 62 -6.72 -45.06 0.96
C GLU A 62 -5.19 -45.02 1.10
N GLU A 63 -4.46 -45.62 0.15
CA GLU A 63 -3.00 -45.55 0.12
C GLU A 63 -2.50 -44.13 -0.14
N ASP A 64 -3.08 -43.42 -1.10
CA ASP A 64 -2.76 -42.03 -1.41
C ASP A 64 -2.94 -41.15 -0.16
N SER A 65 -4.06 -41.30 0.55
CA SER A 65 -4.33 -40.58 1.81
C SER A 65 -3.29 -40.84 2.89
N LYS A 66 -2.90 -42.11 3.12
CA LYS A 66 -1.84 -42.48 4.08
C LYS A 66 -0.49 -41.87 3.71
N ARG A 67 -0.21 -41.74 2.41
CA ARG A 67 1.01 -41.12 1.87
C ARG A 67 0.94 -39.60 1.82
N GLY A 68 -0.26 -39.01 1.88
CA GLY A 68 -0.49 -37.58 1.70
C GLY A 68 -0.47 -37.15 0.23
N TRP A 69 -0.64 -38.11 -0.67
CA TRP A 69 -0.68 -37.92 -2.11
C TRP A 69 -2.03 -37.40 -2.55
N GLN A 70 -2.02 -36.41 -3.42
CA GLN A 70 -3.19 -35.88 -4.09
C GLN A 70 -2.87 -35.83 -5.57
N TRP A 71 -3.68 -36.47 -6.41
CA TRP A 71 -3.46 -36.47 -7.84
C TRP A 71 -4.45 -35.53 -8.50
N TRP A 72 -3.94 -34.55 -9.23
CA TRP A 72 -4.75 -33.54 -9.92
C TRP A 72 -4.54 -33.59 -11.43
N ASP A 73 -5.56 -33.12 -12.16
CA ASP A 73 -5.57 -32.89 -13.60
C ASP A 73 -5.02 -31.50 -14.00
N ARG A 74 -4.44 -30.80 -13.03
CA ARG A 74 -4.01 -29.40 -13.09
C ARG A 74 -2.77 -29.19 -12.22
N ALA A 75 -2.08 -28.08 -12.42
CA ALA A 75 -0.90 -27.68 -11.65
C ALA A 75 -1.05 -26.26 -11.11
N ILE A 76 -0.48 -26.00 -9.92
CA ILE A 76 -0.33 -24.65 -9.39
C ILE A 76 1.12 -24.21 -9.63
N ILE A 77 1.31 -23.13 -10.37
CA ILE A 77 2.60 -22.46 -10.50
C ILE A 77 2.72 -21.49 -9.34
N GLY A 78 3.59 -21.81 -8.40
CA GLY A 78 3.81 -21.00 -7.20
C GLY A 78 5.05 -20.11 -7.31
N GLY A 79 4.89 -18.80 -7.10
CA GLY A 79 6.00 -17.86 -7.06
C GLY A 79 6.74 -17.65 -8.39
N GLY A 80 6.09 -17.99 -9.52
CA GLY A 80 6.74 -18.02 -10.83
C GLY A 80 7.74 -19.17 -10.98
N GLN A 81 7.56 -20.24 -10.21
CA GLN A 81 8.44 -21.41 -10.18
C GLN A 81 7.64 -22.71 -10.30
N LEU A 82 8.30 -23.76 -10.77
CA LEU A 82 7.74 -25.10 -10.91
C LEU A 82 8.82 -26.14 -10.57
N HIS A 83 8.56 -26.99 -9.56
CA HIS A 83 9.43 -28.08 -9.12
C HIS A 83 10.91 -27.74 -8.90
N GLY A 84 11.24 -26.58 -8.30
CA GLY A 84 12.63 -26.20 -8.08
C GLY A 84 13.19 -25.21 -9.11
N GLY A 85 12.54 -25.13 -10.28
CA GLY A 85 12.99 -24.32 -11.42
C GLY A 85 12.24 -23.00 -11.52
N GLN A 86 12.98 -21.94 -11.85
CA GLN A 86 12.40 -20.65 -12.18
C GLN A 86 11.71 -20.73 -13.56
N LEU A 87 10.42 -20.39 -13.62
CA LEU A 87 9.69 -20.36 -14.88
C LEU A 87 9.99 -19.08 -15.68
N ASN A 88 10.12 -17.92 -15.01
CA ASN A 88 10.34 -16.61 -15.64
C ASN A 88 9.28 -16.25 -16.69
N GLY A 89 8.04 -16.67 -16.47
CA GLY A 89 6.97 -16.57 -17.47
C GLY A 89 5.72 -17.31 -17.03
N TRP A 90 4.90 -17.72 -17.99
CA TRP A 90 3.75 -18.60 -17.76
C TRP A 90 3.73 -19.72 -18.82
N ILE A 91 2.79 -20.65 -18.68
CA ILE A 91 2.58 -21.73 -19.65
C ILE A 91 1.37 -21.39 -20.52
N TYR A 92 1.58 -21.30 -21.83
CA TYR A 92 0.54 -21.28 -22.85
C TYR A 92 0.33 -22.70 -23.40
N ILE A 93 -0.90 -23.13 -23.51
CA ILE A 93 -1.28 -24.42 -24.08
C ILE A 93 -1.96 -24.13 -25.41
N ASP A 94 -1.29 -24.49 -26.50
CA ASP A 94 -1.80 -24.20 -27.83
C ASP A 94 -3.00 -25.08 -28.21
N PRO A 95 -3.72 -24.78 -29.31
CA PRO A 95 -4.91 -25.54 -29.71
C PRO A 95 -4.67 -27.03 -29.98
N ASP A 96 -3.43 -27.45 -30.25
CA ASP A 96 -3.06 -28.86 -30.43
C ASP A 96 -2.68 -29.54 -29.10
N GLY A 97 -2.67 -28.80 -27.99
CA GLY A 97 -2.27 -29.29 -26.67
C GLY A 97 -0.75 -29.24 -26.43
N ALA A 98 0.02 -28.52 -27.24
CA ALA A 98 1.41 -28.31 -26.93
C ALA A 98 1.58 -27.23 -25.85
N CYS A 99 2.35 -27.55 -24.82
CA CYS A 99 2.71 -26.59 -23.77
C CYS A 99 3.95 -25.77 -24.18
N TRP A 100 3.84 -24.46 -24.07
CA TRP A 100 4.87 -23.48 -24.37
C TRP A 100 5.12 -22.61 -23.14
N ARG A 101 6.37 -22.47 -22.73
CA ARG A 101 6.77 -21.44 -21.78
C ARG A 101 6.84 -20.11 -22.53
N VAL A 102 6.07 -19.14 -22.06
CA VAL A 102 6.05 -17.79 -22.63
C VAL A 102 6.86 -16.85 -21.75
N THR A 103 7.82 -16.17 -22.36
CA THR A 103 8.55 -15.05 -21.76
C THR A 103 8.39 -13.81 -22.62
N PHE A 104 8.57 -12.62 -22.06
CA PHE A 104 8.43 -11.35 -22.80
C PHE A 104 9.56 -10.38 -22.47
N ASP A 105 9.87 -9.51 -23.43
CA ASP A 105 10.71 -8.34 -23.25
C ASP A 105 9.95 -7.11 -23.72
N PHE A 106 9.45 -6.33 -22.75
CA PHE A 106 8.76 -5.05 -22.98
C PHE A 106 9.58 -3.86 -22.46
N LEU A 107 10.88 -4.06 -22.26
CA LEU A 107 11.81 -3.01 -21.82
C LEU A 107 12.74 -2.55 -22.95
N SER A 108 12.95 -3.38 -23.96
CA SER A 108 13.71 -3.01 -25.15
C SER A 108 12.95 -2.11 -26.13
N VAL A 109 13.65 -1.64 -27.16
CA VAL A 109 13.07 -0.89 -28.28
C VAL A 109 12.12 -1.78 -29.10
N ASP A 110 12.48 -3.05 -29.26
CA ASP A 110 11.77 -4.03 -30.06
C ASP A 110 11.05 -5.04 -29.16
N TRP A 111 9.82 -4.70 -28.77
CA TRP A 111 9.02 -5.54 -27.90
C TRP A 111 8.79 -6.91 -28.54
N SER A 112 8.92 -7.96 -27.73
CA SER A 112 8.77 -9.32 -28.22
C SER A 112 8.31 -10.28 -27.14
N ILE A 113 7.81 -11.43 -27.59
CA ILE A 113 7.64 -12.61 -26.76
C ILE A 113 8.40 -13.79 -27.34
N THR A 114 8.77 -14.72 -26.47
CA THR A 114 9.40 -15.98 -26.82
C THR A 114 8.53 -17.12 -26.33
N LEU A 115 8.19 -18.03 -27.24
CA LEU A 115 7.56 -19.31 -26.93
C LEU A 115 8.64 -20.39 -27.00
N ALA A 116 8.96 -21.01 -25.87
CA ALA A 116 9.87 -22.16 -25.82
C ALA A 116 9.10 -23.42 -25.41
N ARG A 117 9.30 -24.53 -26.11
CA ARG A 117 8.59 -25.79 -25.83
C ARG A 117 8.84 -26.21 -24.38
N PHE A 118 7.76 -26.39 -23.63
CA PHE A 118 7.81 -26.76 -22.23
C PHE A 118 7.72 -28.28 -22.05
N GLY A 119 8.42 -28.82 -21.03
CA GLY A 119 8.42 -30.25 -20.72
C GLY A 119 9.37 -31.11 -21.56
N VAL A 120 10.32 -30.51 -22.28
CA VAL A 120 11.36 -31.23 -23.02
C VAL A 120 12.39 -31.78 -22.03
N LEU A 121 12.51 -33.11 -21.94
CA LEU A 121 13.39 -33.79 -20.97
C LEU A 121 14.87 -33.85 -21.42
N SER A 122 15.12 -33.69 -22.73
CA SER A 122 16.48 -33.66 -23.30
C SER A 122 16.51 -32.90 -24.63
N GLY A 123 17.67 -32.28 -24.92
CA GLY A 123 17.86 -31.43 -26.10
C GLY A 123 17.45 -29.97 -25.90
N GLU A 124 17.70 -29.14 -26.91
CA GLU A 124 17.26 -27.75 -26.91
C GLU A 124 15.75 -27.67 -27.17
N PRO A 125 14.99 -26.88 -26.38
CA PRO A 125 13.58 -26.70 -26.62
C PRO A 125 13.37 -25.93 -27.93
N GLU A 126 12.45 -26.44 -28.75
CA GLU A 126 11.92 -25.69 -29.90
C GLU A 126 11.46 -24.31 -29.44
N THR A 127 11.92 -23.25 -30.12
CA THR A 127 11.74 -21.87 -29.66
C THR A 127 11.38 -20.95 -30.82
N TYR A 128 10.39 -20.09 -30.59
CA TYR A 128 9.91 -19.10 -31.54
C TYR A 128 9.85 -17.72 -30.90
N ASN A 129 10.27 -16.70 -31.65
CA ASN A 129 10.22 -15.31 -31.22
C ASN A 129 9.21 -14.53 -32.06
N TYR A 130 8.32 -13.81 -31.39
CA TYR A 130 7.28 -13.02 -32.03
C TYR A 130 7.45 -11.55 -31.67
N PRO A 131 7.63 -10.66 -32.66
CA PRO A 131 7.63 -9.23 -32.40
C PRO A 131 6.23 -8.78 -31.97
N ILE A 132 6.18 -7.85 -31.04
CA ILE A 132 4.95 -7.26 -30.52
C ILE A 132 4.97 -5.77 -30.85
N VAL A 133 3.90 -5.29 -31.46
CA VAL A 133 3.72 -3.86 -31.69
C VAL A 133 3.49 -3.19 -30.34
N LYS A 134 4.40 -2.30 -29.93
CA LYS A 134 4.25 -1.50 -28.70
C LYS A 134 3.05 -0.55 -28.85
N PRO A 135 1.97 -0.72 -28.07
CA PRO A 135 0.85 0.19 -28.13
C PRO A 135 1.18 1.50 -27.41
N ASN A 136 0.35 2.53 -27.60
CA ASN A 136 0.37 3.69 -26.73
C ASN A 136 -0.12 3.27 -25.32
N LEU A 137 0.80 3.20 -24.36
CA LEU A 137 0.54 2.69 -23.01
C LEU A 137 -0.38 3.61 -22.16
N GLY A 138 -0.74 4.79 -22.65
CA GLY A 138 -1.59 5.73 -21.91
C GLY A 138 -0.95 6.19 -20.60
N GLN A 139 0.38 6.33 -20.59
CA GLN A 139 1.20 6.66 -19.41
C GLN A 139 1.54 8.16 -19.34
N GLY A 140 0.91 9.00 -20.16
CA GLY A 140 1.18 10.44 -20.18
C GLY A 140 0.49 11.24 -19.06
N ALA A 141 -0.65 10.74 -18.55
CA ALA A 141 -1.47 11.44 -17.56
C ALA A 141 -2.27 10.47 -16.65
N PRO A 142 -2.56 10.84 -15.40
CA PRO A 142 -2.02 12.00 -14.69
C PRO A 142 -0.51 11.88 -14.43
N ALA A 143 0.12 12.99 -14.04
CA ALA A 143 1.49 12.94 -13.56
C ALA A 143 1.54 12.13 -12.25
N VAL A 144 2.64 11.40 -12.07
CA VAL A 144 2.92 10.67 -10.82
C VAL A 144 4.14 11.32 -10.19
N THR A 145 3.96 11.88 -9.00
CA THR A 145 5.07 12.39 -8.21
C THR A 145 5.86 11.20 -7.66
N GLN A 146 7.14 11.15 -8.01
CA GLN A 146 8.08 10.11 -7.60
C GLN A 146 9.16 10.69 -6.69
N PRO A 147 9.81 9.85 -5.87
CA PRO A 147 10.90 10.32 -5.04
C PRO A 147 12.09 10.71 -5.93
N PRO A 148 12.92 11.67 -5.49
CA PRO A 148 14.13 12.04 -6.22
C PRO A 148 14.98 10.81 -6.58
N GLY A 149 15.35 10.69 -7.85
CA GLY A 149 16.20 9.58 -8.35
C GLY A 149 15.46 8.30 -8.77
N ALA A 150 14.15 8.19 -8.57
CA ALA A 150 13.38 7.06 -9.09
C ALA A 150 13.20 7.15 -10.62
N SER A 151 13.19 5.99 -11.29
CA SER A 151 12.85 5.90 -12.71
C SER A 151 11.38 6.27 -12.94
N LYS A 152 11.14 7.15 -13.92
CA LYS A 152 9.80 7.56 -14.38
C LYS A 152 9.15 6.55 -15.32
N ASP A 153 9.94 5.62 -15.84
CA ASP A 153 9.45 4.63 -16.77
C ASP A 153 8.91 3.41 -16.02
N PRO A 154 7.66 3.00 -16.31
CA PRO A 154 7.11 1.82 -15.67
C PRO A 154 7.77 0.55 -16.17
N VAL A 155 7.91 -0.43 -15.28
CA VAL A 155 8.36 -1.79 -15.60
C VAL A 155 7.15 -2.66 -15.88
N ALA A 156 7.21 -3.48 -16.92
CA ALA A 156 6.19 -4.48 -17.22
C ALA A 156 6.46 -5.78 -16.44
N LEU A 157 5.49 -6.23 -15.67
CA LEU A 157 5.55 -7.47 -14.88
C LEU A 157 4.37 -8.37 -15.22
N LEU A 158 4.61 -9.68 -15.36
CA LEU A 158 3.50 -10.63 -15.38
C LEU A 158 2.73 -10.48 -14.06
N HIS A 159 1.41 -10.40 -14.13
CA HIS A 159 0.58 -10.34 -12.93
C HIS A 159 -0.27 -11.60 -12.77
N HIS A 160 -0.98 -12.02 -13.83
CA HIS A 160 -1.79 -13.24 -13.85
C HIS A 160 -1.92 -13.81 -15.26
N ALA A 161 -2.19 -15.11 -15.37
CA ALA A 161 -2.54 -15.77 -16.63
C ALA A 161 -3.82 -16.60 -16.48
N THR A 162 -4.51 -16.80 -17.58
CA THR A 162 -5.62 -17.76 -17.68
C THR A 162 -5.13 -19.19 -17.50
N VAL A 163 -6.05 -20.12 -17.23
CA VAL A 163 -5.73 -21.53 -16.95
C VAL A 163 -5.01 -22.23 -18.11
N THR A 164 -5.28 -21.81 -19.34
CA THR A 164 -4.60 -22.27 -20.57
C THR A 164 -3.46 -21.35 -21.00
N GLY A 165 -3.30 -20.18 -20.34
CA GLY A 165 -2.26 -19.20 -20.64
C GLY A 165 -2.39 -18.50 -21.99
N ASP A 166 -3.53 -18.63 -22.67
CA ASP A 166 -3.86 -17.93 -23.91
C ASP A 166 -4.04 -16.43 -23.67
N ARG A 167 -4.32 -16.02 -22.44
CA ARG A 167 -4.29 -14.61 -22.01
C ARG A 167 -3.48 -14.41 -20.75
N ALA A 168 -2.73 -13.31 -20.70
CA ALA A 168 -1.97 -12.89 -19.53
C ALA A 168 -2.14 -11.38 -19.28
N ALA A 169 -2.40 -11.04 -18.02
CA ALA A 169 -2.41 -9.67 -17.53
C ALA A 169 -0.98 -9.26 -17.18
N ILE A 170 -0.54 -8.14 -17.75
CA ILE A 170 0.78 -7.57 -17.54
C ILE A 170 0.58 -6.22 -16.83
N GLU A 171 1.14 -6.11 -15.64
CA GLU A 171 1.14 -4.91 -14.82
C GLU A 171 2.24 -3.96 -15.28
N LEU A 172 1.90 -2.69 -15.52
CA LEU A 172 2.87 -1.61 -15.62
C LEU A 172 3.05 -1.01 -14.23
N THR A 173 4.19 -1.22 -13.60
CA THR A 173 4.47 -0.75 -12.24
C THR A 173 5.45 0.41 -12.23
N LEU A 174 5.24 1.39 -11.34
CA LEU A 174 6.25 2.38 -10.99
C LEU A 174 6.89 2.06 -9.63
N TYR A 175 8.12 2.53 -9.47
CA TYR A 175 8.85 2.48 -8.22
C TYR A 175 8.62 3.77 -7.41
N PHE A 176 8.31 3.60 -6.13
CA PHE A 176 7.98 4.65 -5.17
C PHE A 176 8.99 4.72 -4.01
N GLY A 177 10.19 4.17 -4.11
CA GLY A 177 11.24 4.32 -3.08
C GLY A 177 11.30 3.17 -2.07
N ASP A 178 12.49 2.96 -1.49
CA ASP A 178 12.79 1.82 -0.60
C ASP A 178 12.18 1.98 0.80
N ASP A 179 11.85 3.21 1.18
CA ASP A 179 11.24 3.56 2.46
C ASP A 179 9.74 3.25 2.50
N GLN A 180 9.15 2.87 1.37
CA GLN A 180 7.73 2.56 1.22
C GLN A 180 7.49 1.05 1.29
N ALA A 181 6.58 0.63 2.15
CA ALA A 181 6.29 -0.79 2.35
C ALA A 181 5.73 -1.47 1.08
N TRP A 182 4.93 -0.73 0.31
CA TRP A 182 4.47 -1.13 -1.02
C TRP A 182 5.11 -0.27 -2.11
N ARG A 183 6.42 -0.47 -2.33
CA ARG A 183 7.25 0.35 -3.23
C ARG A 183 7.00 0.19 -4.74
N PHE A 184 6.43 -0.93 -5.18
CA PHE A 184 6.08 -1.16 -6.60
C PHE A 184 4.57 -1.17 -6.75
N ARG A 185 4.02 -0.12 -7.38
CA ARG A 185 2.57 0.07 -7.50
C ARG A 185 2.12 0.12 -8.96
N PRO A 186 0.96 -0.47 -9.27
CA PRO A 186 0.43 -0.49 -10.64
C PRO A 186 -0.02 0.89 -11.08
N VAL A 187 0.37 1.26 -12.30
CA VAL A 187 -0.01 2.51 -12.99
C VAL A 187 -0.54 2.26 -14.40
N GLY A 188 -0.74 1.00 -14.78
CA GLY A 188 -1.27 0.62 -16.08
C GLY A 188 -1.39 -0.88 -16.17
N TRP A 189 -2.21 -1.34 -17.11
CA TRP A 189 -2.44 -2.76 -17.32
C TRP A 189 -2.55 -3.06 -18.81
N LEU A 190 -1.84 -4.10 -19.22
CA LEU A 190 -1.89 -4.66 -20.57
C LEU A 190 -2.44 -6.08 -20.51
N GLU A 191 -3.01 -6.54 -21.61
CA GLU A 191 -3.38 -7.94 -21.82
C GLU A 191 -2.70 -8.44 -23.08
N LEU A 192 -1.89 -9.48 -22.91
CA LEU A 192 -1.35 -10.24 -24.02
C LEU A 192 -2.29 -11.42 -24.28
N SER A 193 -2.81 -11.50 -25.50
CA SER A 193 -3.56 -12.64 -26.02
C SER A 193 -2.71 -13.43 -27.00
N LEU A 194 -2.79 -14.75 -26.91
CA LEU A 194 -2.08 -15.73 -27.74
C LEU A 194 -3.10 -16.64 -28.40
N SER A 195 -2.90 -16.96 -29.66
CA SER A 195 -3.69 -17.95 -30.37
C SER A 195 -2.86 -18.67 -31.42
N GLY A 196 -3.32 -19.84 -31.86
CA GLY A 196 -2.57 -20.65 -32.84
C GLY A 196 -1.43 -21.48 -32.22
N LYS A 197 -0.77 -22.26 -33.07
CA LYS A 197 0.25 -23.25 -32.68
C LYS A 197 1.59 -22.59 -32.46
N GLY A 198 2.49 -23.21 -31.68
CA GLY A 198 3.86 -22.75 -31.43
C GLY A 198 4.50 -21.89 -32.51
N ALA A 199 4.75 -22.46 -33.70
CA ALA A 199 5.41 -21.80 -34.86
C ALA A 199 4.53 -20.79 -35.61
N GLN A 200 3.22 -20.85 -35.43
CA GLN A 200 2.19 -20.04 -36.09
C GLN A 200 1.40 -19.22 -35.06
N CYS A 201 2.04 -18.90 -33.93
CA CYS A 201 1.37 -18.20 -32.85
C CYS A 201 1.10 -16.76 -33.27
N GLU A 202 -0.13 -16.31 -33.06
CA GLU A 202 -0.53 -14.92 -33.16
C GLU A 202 -0.58 -14.32 -31.77
N ALA A 203 0.20 -13.27 -31.56
CA ALA A 203 0.29 -12.57 -30.29
C ALA A 203 -0.20 -11.12 -30.44
N ALA A 204 -1.17 -10.74 -29.61
CA ALA A 204 -1.76 -9.40 -29.61
C ALA A 204 -1.65 -8.78 -28.22
N LEU A 205 -1.06 -7.60 -28.14
CA LEU A 205 -0.95 -6.84 -26.90
C LEU A 205 -1.91 -5.66 -26.93
N THR A 206 -2.79 -5.59 -25.92
CA THR A 206 -3.78 -4.52 -25.79
C THR A 206 -3.61 -3.78 -24.48
N VAL A 207 -3.94 -2.48 -24.46
CA VAL A 207 -3.99 -1.70 -23.24
C VAL A 207 -5.36 -1.91 -22.60
N LEU A 208 -5.40 -2.56 -21.43
CA LEU A 208 -6.64 -2.73 -20.67
C LEU A 208 -7.01 -1.46 -19.92
N TYR A 209 -6.02 -0.90 -19.23
CA TYR A 209 -6.19 0.29 -18.41
C TYR A 209 -4.99 1.20 -18.58
N THR A 210 -5.28 2.43 -19.00
CA THR A 210 -4.33 3.54 -19.01
C THR A 210 -3.99 3.96 -17.58
N ARG A 211 -3.05 4.88 -17.44
CA ARG A 211 -2.68 5.42 -16.13
C ARG A 211 -3.84 6.07 -15.40
N ALA A 212 -4.56 6.96 -16.06
CA ALA A 212 -5.74 7.62 -15.47
C ALA A 212 -6.79 6.61 -14.98
N GLN A 213 -7.05 5.55 -15.75
CA GLN A 213 -8.03 4.52 -15.36
C GLN A 213 -7.53 3.61 -14.23
N THR A 214 -6.23 3.32 -14.20
CA THR A 214 -5.63 2.46 -13.18
C THR A 214 -5.60 3.15 -11.83
N LEU A 215 -5.24 4.43 -11.82
CA LEU A 215 -5.00 5.21 -10.62
C LEU A 215 -6.29 5.67 -9.92
N GLY A 216 -7.43 5.64 -10.63
CA GLY A 216 -8.73 6.00 -10.06
C GLY A 216 -8.90 7.51 -9.91
N THR A 217 -9.58 7.95 -8.85
CA THR A 217 -9.89 9.37 -8.61
C THR A 217 -9.51 9.77 -7.19
N ALA A 218 -8.61 10.74 -7.07
CA ALA A 218 -8.33 11.41 -5.80
C ALA A 218 -9.40 12.45 -5.48
N PHE A 219 -9.68 12.66 -4.20
CA PHE A 219 -10.61 13.69 -3.75
C PHE A 219 -10.11 14.37 -2.47
N GLU A 220 -10.51 15.63 -2.30
CA GLU A 220 -10.30 16.41 -1.10
C GLU A 220 -11.52 17.30 -0.88
N MET A 221 -12.01 17.29 0.35
CA MET A 221 -13.02 18.19 0.87
C MET A 221 -12.35 18.95 2.02
N PRO A 222 -11.75 20.12 1.72
CA PRO A 222 -11.04 20.88 2.74
C PRO A 222 -12.02 21.42 3.78
N LEU A 223 -11.51 21.64 5.00
CA LEU A 223 -12.23 22.39 6.01
C LEU A 223 -12.08 23.89 5.75
N ALA A 224 -13.16 24.64 5.92
CA ALA A 224 -13.07 26.10 5.97
C ALA A 224 -12.35 26.51 7.25
N GLU A 225 -11.23 27.22 7.09
CA GLU A 225 -10.40 27.69 8.19
C GLU A 225 -10.45 29.21 8.24
N GLU A 226 -10.52 29.73 9.46
CA GLU A 226 -10.28 31.13 9.76
C GLU A 226 -8.92 31.25 10.43
N ILE A 227 -8.18 32.30 10.11
CA ILE A 227 -6.93 32.62 10.79
C ILE A 227 -7.19 33.81 11.71
N GLU A 228 -6.97 33.59 12.99
CA GLU A 228 -6.98 34.63 14.02
C GLU A 228 -5.55 35.16 14.19
N TYR A 229 -5.37 36.48 14.11
CA TYR A 229 -4.08 37.13 14.33
C TYR A 229 -4.10 37.93 15.63
N TRP A 230 -2.95 37.95 16.29
CA TRP A 230 -2.64 38.81 17.43
C TRP A 230 -1.46 39.70 17.08
N TRP A 231 -1.62 41.01 17.30
CA TRP A 231 -0.62 42.03 16.97
C TRP A 231 -0.43 43.02 18.11
N ALA A 232 0.73 43.66 18.12
CA ALA A 232 1.01 44.81 18.96
C ALA A 232 0.86 46.08 18.12
N ASP A 233 -0.05 46.97 18.52
CA ASP A 233 -0.20 48.30 17.92
C ASP A 233 0.64 49.32 18.68
N TYR A 234 1.64 49.91 18.01
CA TYR A 234 2.63 50.79 18.63
C TYR A 234 2.21 52.24 18.51
N THR A 235 2.18 52.94 19.64
CA THR A 235 1.98 54.39 19.70
C THR A 235 3.30 55.14 19.51
N GLU A 236 3.22 56.40 19.08
CA GLU A 236 4.41 57.29 18.96
C GLU A 236 5.15 57.48 20.30
N THR A 237 4.47 57.25 21.44
CA THR A 237 5.04 57.38 22.79
C THR A 237 5.76 56.12 23.27
N GLY A 238 5.84 55.07 22.44
CA GLY A 238 6.47 53.80 22.78
C GLY A 238 5.62 52.86 23.64
N SER A 239 4.37 53.25 23.95
CA SER A 239 3.36 52.34 24.49
C SER A 239 2.78 51.47 23.38
N TYR A 240 2.24 50.31 23.72
CA TYR A 240 1.54 49.48 22.76
C TYR A 240 0.32 48.78 23.37
N SER A 241 -0.62 48.41 22.51
CA SER A 241 -1.82 47.66 22.88
C SER A 241 -1.96 46.41 22.03
N LEU A 242 -2.56 45.36 22.60
CA LEU A 242 -2.84 44.14 21.86
C LEU A 242 -4.11 44.32 21.01
N GLY A 243 -3.97 44.00 19.73
CA GLY A 243 -5.11 43.84 18.83
C GLY A 243 -5.30 42.37 18.45
N HIS A 244 -6.55 41.99 18.22
CA HIS A 244 -6.93 40.67 17.75
C HIS A 244 -7.97 40.77 16.63
N GLY A 245 -7.90 39.88 15.64
CA GLY A 245 -8.78 39.93 14.46
C GLY A 245 -8.10 39.53 13.14
N PRO A 246 -8.69 39.87 11.97
CA PRO A 246 -8.14 39.53 10.67
C PRO A 246 -6.87 40.31 10.31
N ASN A 247 -5.95 39.63 9.61
CA ASN A 247 -4.55 40.02 9.31
C ASN A 247 -4.30 41.54 9.12
N PRO A 248 -3.62 42.21 10.07
CA PRO A 248 -3.05 43.53 9.82
C PRO A 248 -1.78 43.38 8.95
N PRO A 249 -1.62 44.16 7.87
CA PRO A 249 -0.61 43.88 6.85
C PRO A 249 0.86 43.86 7.30
N LYS A 250 1.21 44.32 8.52
CA LYS A 250 2.63 44.47 8.96
C LYS A 250 2.95 44.30 10.46
N SER A 251 2.02 43.88 11.34
CA SER A 251 2.24 44.05 12.80
C SER A 251 1.93 42.85 13.71
N TRP A 252 1.50 41.70 13.16
CA TRP A 252 1.17 40.53 14.00
C TRP A 252 2.44 39.81 14.48
N PHE A 253 2.36 39.18 15.66
CA PHE A 253 3.43 38.36 16.25
C PHE A 253 2.99 36.91 16.51
N LEU A 254 1.68 36.66 16.50
CA LEU A 254 1.09 35.36 16.77
C LEU A 254 -0.14 35.16 15.88
N TYR A 255 -0.35 33.93 15.43
CA TYR A 255 -1.62 33.54 14.79
C TYR A 255 -2.05 32.15 15.23
N ALA A 256 -3.36 31.92 15.17
CA ALA A 256 -3.95 30.60 15.34
C ALA A 256 -4.95 30.26 14.24
N THR A 257 -5.07 28.96 14.00
CA THR A 257 -6.12 28.42 13.13
C THR A 257 -7.38 28.18 13.96
N VAL A 258 -8.49 28.77 13.52
CA VAL A 258 -9.82 28.58 14.06
C VAL A 258 -10.64 27.81 13.04
N ALA A 259 -11.21 26.69 13.46
CA ALA A 259 -11.94 25.83 12.54
C ALA A 259 -12.94 24.94 13.29
N SER A 260 -14.13 24.77 12.71
CA SER A 260 -15.13 23.83 13.19
C SER A 260 -15.79 23.12 12.01
N GLY A 261 -15.87 21.80 12.08
CA GLY A 261 -16.46 20.97 11.03
C GLY A 261 -15.56 19.81 10.67
N SER A 262 -15.79 19.23 9.49
CA SER A 262 -15.07 18.05 9.03
C SER A 262 -14.35 18.31 7.70
N ALA A 263 -13.11 17.84 7.60
CA ALA A 263 -12.42 17.66 6.33
C ALA A 263 -12.45 16.18 5.93
N SER A 264 -12.39 15.91 4.63
CA SER A 264 -12.14 14.56 4.15
C SER A 264 -11.17 14.55 2.97
N GLN A 265 -10.42 13.48 2.80
CA GLN A 265 -9.50 13.33 1.67
C GLN A 265 -9.24 11.86 1.39
N GLY A 266 -8.83 11.53 0.18
CA GLY A 266 -8.54 10.14 -0.17
C GLY A 266 -8.49 9.89 -1.67
N PHE A 267 -8.67 8.63 -2.04
CA PHE A 267 -8.78 8.19 -3.43
C PHE A 267 -9.73 7.00 -3.54
N ASN A 268 -10.35 6.88 -4.71
CA ASN A 268 -11.29 5.81 -5.01
C ASN A 268 -10.88 5.06 -6.27
N GLY A 269 -10.96 3.73 -6.19
CA GLY A 269 -10.94 2.86 -7.37
C GLY A 269 -9.56 2.63 -8.00
N TRP A 270 -8.46 2.74 -7.25
CA TRP A 270 -7.14 2.35 -7.75
C TRP A 270 -7.16 0.85 -8.07
N LEU A 271 -6.97 0.47 -9.34
CA LEU A 271 -6.87 -0.91 -9.79
C LEU A 271 -5.51 -1.51 -9.41
N VAL A 272 -5.54 -2.45 -8.47
CA VAL A 272 -4.35 -3.00 -7.80
C VAL A 272 -4.07 -4.46 -8.13
N GLY A 273 -5.02 -5.14 -8.78
CA GLY A 273 -4.87 -6.52 -9.24
C GLY A 273 -5.85 -6.88 -10.35
N ILE A 274 -5.43 -7.82 -11.20
CA ILE A 274 -6.28 -8.49 -12.20
C ILE A 274 -6.16 -9.99 -12.01
N HIS A 275 -7.29 -10.67 -11.87
CA HIS A 275 -7.36 -12.12 -11.70
C HIS A 275 -8.14 -12.74 -12.85
N TYR A 276 -7.69 -13.90 -13.34
CA TYR A 276 -8.50 -14.74 -14.23
C TYR A 276 -9.00 -15.94 -13.44
N ASP A 277 -10.31 -16.18 -13.45
CA ASP A 277 -10.87 -17.38 -12.83
C ASP A 277 -10.62 -18.64 -13.69
N GLU A 278 -11.14 -19.79 -13.24
CA GLU A 278 -10.97 -21.05 -13.97
C GLU A 278 -11.61 -21.05 -15.37
N LYS A 279 -12.61 -20.19 -15.61
CA LYS A 279 -13.27 -20.03 -16.91
C LYS A 279 -12.53 -19.06 -17.82
N GLY A 280 -11.54 -18.34 -17.28
CA GLY A 280 -10.83 -17.28 -17.96
C GLY A 280 -11.58 -15.95 -17.94
N ASP A 281 -12.61 -15.80 -17.09
CA ASP A 281 -13.25 -14.53 -16.86
C ASP A 281 -12.31 -13.62 -16.07
N ARG A 282 -12.28 -12.34 -16.45
CA ARG A 282 -11.37 -11.35 -15.87
C ARG A 282 -12.06 -10.61 -14.74
N HIS A 283 -11.43 -10.63 -13.57
CA HIS A 283 -11.88 -9.98 -12.35
C HIS A 283 -10.89 -8.90 -11.91
N LEU A 284 -11.40 -7.87 -11.24
CA LEU A 284 -10.66 -6.65 -10.93
C LEU A 284 -10.67 -6.36 -9.42
N THR A 285 -9.49 -6.19 -8.85
CA THR A 285 -9.31 -5.79 -7.45
C THR A 285 -8.99 -4.31 -7.37
N ARG A 286 -9.80 -3.52 -6.65
CA ARG A 286 -9.55 -2.08 -6.47
C ARG A 286 -9.40 -1.68 -5.00
N LEU A 287 -8.45 -0.79 -4.74
CA LEU A 287 -8.21 -0.13 -3.46
C LEU A 287 -8.84 1.27 -3.45
N SER A 288 -9.47 1.60 -2.34
CA SER A 288 -9.89 2.97 -2.01
C SER A 288 -9.45 3.31 -0.59
N ALA A 289 -9.18 4.59 -0.36
CA ALA A 289 -8.79 5.14 0.93
C ALA A 289 -9.58 6.42 1.21
N GLN A 290 -10.01 6.61 2.44
CA GLN A 290 -10.66 7.84 2.89
C GLN A 290 -10.25 8.16 4.32
N THR A 291 -9.76 9.37 4.54
CA THR A 291 -9.61 9.98 5.86
C THR A 291 -10.70 11.01 6.05
N THR A 292 -11.40 10.96 7.17
CA THR A 292 -12.34 12.01 7.62
C THR A 292 -11.89 12.49 8.98
N THR A 293 -11.68 13.79 9.13
CA THR A 293 -11.26 14.40 10.40
C THR A 293 -12.23 15.51 10.77
N THR A 294 -12.76 15.47 11.99
CA THR A 294 -13.61 16.50 12.57
C THR A 294 -12.80 17.33 13.55
N TYR A 295 -12.87 18.65 13.39
CA TYR A 295 -12.08 19.64 14.11
C TYR A 295 -12.98 20.50 15.01
N GLN A 296 -12.48 20.79 16.20
CA GLN A 296 -12.97 21.83 17.08
C GLN A 296 -11.75 22.63 17.57
N LEU A 297 -11.38 23.64 16.79
CA LEU A 297 -10.29 24.57 17.08
C LEU A 297 -10.93 25.92 17.45
N PRO A 298 -11.19 26.19 18.74
CA PRO A 298 -11.78 27.47 19.16
C PRO A 298 -10.77 28.62 18.99
N PRO A 299 -11.24 29.89 19.06
CA PRO A 299 -10.35 31.05 19.18
C PRO A 299 -9.36 30.94 20.34
N LEU A 300 -8.30 31.75 20.30
CA LEU A 300 -7.32 31.82 21.38
C LEU A 300 -7.90 32.51 22.62
N GLU A 301 -7.59 31.94 23.78
CA GLU A 301 -7.79 32.57 25.09
C GLU A 301 -6.50 33.33 25.47
N HIS A 302 -6.58 34.64 25.67
CA HIS A 302 -5.47 35.47 26.15
C HIS A 302 -5.56 35.68 27.67
N GLU A 303 -4.43 35.48 28.36
CA GLU A 303 -4.23 35.81 29.77
C GLU A 303 -3.04 36.77 29.88
N GLY A 304 -3.28 37.99 30.36
CA GLY A 304 -2.27 39.05 30.45
C GLY A 304 -2.87 40.45 30.40
N ALA A 305 -2.00 41.46 30.33
CA ALA A 305 -2.43 42.83 30.07
C ALA A 305 -2.64 43.03 28.56
N ASP A 306 -3.63 43.84 28.17
CA ASP A 306 -3.86 44.21 26.77
C ASP A 306 -3.22 45.56 26.42
N SER A 307 -2.57 46.21 27.38
CA SER A 307 -1.96 47.54 27.22
C SER A 307 -0.70 47.63 28.06
N PHE A 308 0.34 48.19 27.45
CA PHE A 308 1.68 48.22 28.01
C PHE A 308 2.24 49.64 27.89
N GLY A 309 2.80 50.13 29.00
CA GLY A 309 3.49 51.41 29.08
C GLY A 309 4.77 51.46 28.23
N PRO A 310 5.38 52.64 28.07
CA PRO A 310 6.65 52.77 27.37
C PRO A 310 7.74 51.91 28.03
N ASN A 311 8.41 51.05 27.26
CA ASN A 311 9.43 50.10 27.73
C ASN A 311 8.93 49.02 28.72
N GLU A 312 7.61 48.78 28.81
CA GLU A 312 7.12 47.58 29.50
C GLU A 312 7.27 46.36 28.58
N PRO A 313 7.69 45.20 29.11
CA PRO A 313 7.83 43.98 28.32
C PRO A 313 6.47 43.40 27.92
N LEU A 314 6.37 42.93 26.67
CA LEU A 314 5.17 42.25 26.20
C LEU A 314 5.17 40.86 26.83
N VAL A 315 4.41 40.71 27.90
CA VAL A 315 4.19 39.44 28.58
C VAL A 315 2.72 39.07 28.47
N GLY A 316 2.47 37.80 28.16
CA GLY A 316 1.13 37.29 27.97
C GLY A 316 1.17 35.80 27.65
N LYS A 317 0.07 35.12 27.92
CA LYS A 317 -0.12 33.71 27.59
C LYS A 317 -1.34 33.57 26.69
N TRP A 318 -1.14 32.95 25.53
CA TRP A 318 -2.20 32.58 24.61
C TRP A 318 -2.42 31.09 24.70
N THR A 319 -3.67 30.66 24.89
CA THR A 319 -4.03 29.26 25.07
C THR A 319 -5.12 28.85 24.07
N GLN A 320 -4.98 27.69 23.44
CA GLN A 320 -6.01 27.08 22.60
C GLN A 320 -6.31 25.67 23.07
N LYS A 321 -7.57 25.38 23.39
CA LYS A 321 -8.04 24.02 23.74
C LYS A 321 -8.68 23.39 22.51
N ARG A 322 -7.91 22.58 21.78
CA ARG A 322 -8.40 21.91 20.59
C ARG A 322 -8.89 20.50 20.86
N ARG A 323 -9.92 20.10 20.11
CA ARG A 323 -10.35 18.71 19.99
C ARG A 323 -10.36 18.30 18.52
N MET A 324 -9.87 17.10 18.26
CA MET A 324 -9.91 16.50 16.93
C MET A 324 -10.35 15.06 17.04
N THR A 325 -11.15 14.59 16.10
CA THR A 325 -11.45 13.16 15.94
C THR A 325 -11.25 12.81 14.49
N GLY A 326 -10.62 11.68 14.20
CA GLY A 326 -10.40 11.25 12.83
C GLY A 326 -10.65 9.77 12.66
N VAL A 327 -11.10 9.41 11.47
CA VAL A 327 -11.28 8.04 11.01
C VAL A 327 -10.62 7.91 9.66
N HIS A 328 -9.70 6.96 9.54
CA HIS A 328 -9.10 6.57 8.28
C HIS A 328 -9.59 5.18 7.90
N VAL A 329 -10.10 5.03 6.68
CA VAL A 329 -10.68 3.80 6.14
C VAL A 329 -9.95 3.40 4.88
N LEU A 330 -9.53 2.14 4.80
CA LEU A 330 -9.08 1.49 3.59
C LEU A 330 -10.09 0.42 3.20
N THR A 331 -10.44 0.35 1.92
CA THR A 331 -11.38 -0.65 1.40
C THR A 331 -10.82 -1.30 0.16
N ILE A 332 -10.81 -2.64 0.15
CA ILE A 332 -10.55 -3.44 -1.05
C ILE A 332 -11.89 -3.93 -1.60
N THR A 333 -12.07 -3.76 -2.91
CA THR A 333 -13.23 -4.26 -3.65
C THR A 333 -12.79 -5.29 -4.69
N TYR A 334 -13.65 -6.27 -4.95
CA TYR A 334 -13.52 -7.26 -6.01
C TYR A 334 -14.75 -7.16 -6.92
N ASP A 335 -14.51 -6.82 -8.18
CA ASP A 335 -15.55 -6.48 -9.16
C ASP A 335 -16.56 -5.44 -8.65
N GLY A 336 -16.05 -4.46 -7.90
CA GLY A 336 -16.85 -3.38 -7.33
C GLY A 336 -17.55 -3.72 -6.02
N ASN A 337 -17.52 -4.97 -5.57
CA ASN A 337 -18.06 -5.38 -4.28
C ASN A 337 -16.99 -5.27 -3.18
N PRO A 338 -17.24 -4.58 -2.05
CA PRO A 338 -16.28 -4.52 -0.96
C PRO A 338 -16.06 -5.91 -0.37
N ILE A 339 -14.80 -6.35 -0.31
CA ILE A 339 -14.43 -7.66 0.25
C ILE A 339 -13.65 -7.55 1.57
N ALA A 340 -12.97 -6.43 1.83
CA ALA A 340 -12.35 -6.15 3.12
C ALA A 340 -12.33 -4.64 3.37
N SER A 341 -12.44 -4.25 4.64
CA SER A 341 -12.36 -2.85 5.05
C SER A 341 -11.70 -2.74 6.41
N TRP A 342 -10.70 -1.87 6.50
CA TRP A 342 -9.97 -1.59 7.73
C TRP A 342 -10.19 -0.14 8.11
N ALA A 343 -10.40 0.10 9.40
CA ALA A 343 -10.61 1.44 9.91
C ALA A 343 -9.71 1.69 11.12
N LEU A 344 -9.16 2.89 11.18
CA LEU A 344 -8.33 3.37 12.27
C LEU A 344 -8.88 4.69 12.76
N GLN A 345 -9.27 4.74 14.03
CA GLN A 345 -9.87 5.92 14.63
C GLN A 345 -8.94 6.53 15.67
N TYR A 346 -8.96 7.85 15.79
CA TYR A 346 -8.24 8.58 16.82
C TYR A 346 -9.07 9.75 17.35
N SER A 347 -8.79 10.15 18.59
CA SER A 347 -9.34 11.34 19.25
C SER A 347 -8.24 12.07 19.99
N GLU A 348 -8.10 13.36 19.74
CA GLU A 348 -7.15 14.25 20.40
C GLU A 348 -7.88 15.28 21.25
N GLN A 349 -7.36 15.54 22.44
CA GLN A 349 -7.73 16.67 23.29
C GLN A 349 -6.44 17.32 23.78
N ILE A 350 -6.09 18.46 23.19
CA ILE A 350 -4.80 19.12 23.42
C ILE A 350 -5.04 20.58 23.75
N GLU A 351 -4.39 21.04 24.81
CA GLU A 351 -4.22 22.44 25.15
C GLU A 351 -2.82 22.88 24.69
N GLU A 352 -2.76 23.84 23.77
CA GLU A 352 -1.52 24.48 23.35
C GLU A 352 -1.47 25.86 23.94
N SER A 353 -0.28 26.30 24.36
CA SER A 353 -0.08 27.69 24.73
C SER A 353 1.24 28.24 24.23
N ALA A 354 1.27 29.55 24.02
CA ALA A 354 2.52 30.30 23.92
C ALA A 354 2.55 31.38 24.99
N GLU A 355 3.66 31.46 25.69
CA GLU A 355 3.92 32.44 26.74
C GLU A 355 5.10 33.32 26.32
N LEU A 356 4.88 34.62 26.19
CA LEU A 356 5.97 35.57 25.94
C LEU A 356 6.68 35.89 27.26
N LEU A 357 7.97 35.55 27.33
CA LEU A 357 8.73 35.58 28.58
C LEU A 357 9.56 36.86 28.79
N GLN A 358 9.84 37.62 27.71
CA GLN A 358 10.70 38.82 27.72
C GLN A 358 10.29 39.79 26.60
N GLU A 359 10.84 41.02 26.62
CA GLU A 359 10.59 42.08 25.62
C GLU A 359 10.70 41.57 24.17
N LEU A 360 9.78 42.02 23.30
CA LEU A 360 9.82 41.91 21.83
C LEU A 360 10.95 42.79 21.24
N THR A 361 12.18 42.65 21.74
CA THR A 361 13.36 43.15 21.02
C THR A 361 13.81 42.09 20.01
N GLN A 362 14.76 42.42 19.14
CA GLN A 362 15.23 41.56 18.03
C GLN A 362 15.67 40.14 18.43
N ASP A 363 15.83 39.85 19.74
CA ASP A 363 16.35 38.61 20.33
C ASP A 363 15.48 38.00 21.45
N GLY A 364 14.16 38.23 21.44
CA GLY A 364 13.23 37.69 22.46
C GLY A 364 13.12 36.17 22.52
N LYS A 365 12.40 35.63 23.53
CA LYS A 365 12.04 34.21 23.63
C LYS A 365 10.58 34.05 23.99
N TYR A 366 9.93 33.05 23.40
CA TYR A 366 8.62 32.59 23.83
C TYR A 366 8.70 31.13 24.25
N ARG A 367 7.87 30.75 25.21
CA ARG A 367 7.69 29.36 25.61
C ARG A 367 6.45 28.82 24.93
N SER A 368 6.64 27.87 24.02
CA SER A 368 5.56 27.05 23.51
C SER A 368 5.36 25.86 24.44
N SER A 369 4.12 25.59 24.83
CA SER A 369 3.77 24.35 25.50
C SER A 369 2.55 23.67 24.85
N ALA A 370 2.50 22.35 24.94
CA ALA A 370 1.37 21.54 24.52
C ALA A 370 1.16 20.43 25.54
N ALA A 371 -0.04 20.32 26.09
CA ALA A 371 -0.43 19.32 27.07
C ALA A 371 -1.77 18.68 26.69
N GLY A 372 -1.92 17.37 26.81
CA GLY A 372 -3.18 16.73 26.44
C GLY A 372 -3.11 15.22 26.34
N THR A 373 -4.09 14.66 25.64
CA THR A 373 -4.18 13.22 25.38
C THR A 373 -4.58 12.92 23.94
N VAL A 374 -4.08 11.79 23.45
CA VAL A 374 -4.52 11.16 22.19
C VAL A 374 -4.96 9.74 22.50
N ALA A 375 -6.17 9.39 22.09
CA ALA A 375 -6.75 8.05 22.23
C ALA A 375 -6.99 7.42 20.86
N PHE A 376 -6.82 6.11 20.76
CA PHE A 376 -6.90 5.35 19.51
C PHE A 376 -7.94 4.22 19.59
N SER A 377 -8.47 3.79 18.45
CA SER A 377 -9.39 2.63 18.38
C SER A 377 -8.75 1.31 18.82
N THR A 378 -7.43 1.24 18.89
CA THR A 378 -6.69 0.10 19.46
C THR A 378 -6.83 -0.02 20.98
N GLY A 379 -7.42 0.98 21.65
CA GLY A 379 -7.51 1.08 23.10
C GLY A 379 -6.35 1.82 23.74
N ASP A 380 -5.32 2.16 22.98
CA ASP A 380 -4.19 2.94 23.47
C ASP A 380 -4.57 4.39 23.75
N THR A 381 -4.08 4.92 24.87
CA THR A 381 -4.15 6.37 25.19
C THR A 381 -2.76 6.87 25.54
N ARG A 382 -2.40 8.04 25.03
CA ARG A 382 -1.07 8.64 25.18
C ARG A 382 -1.20 10.07 25.68
N ALA A 383 -0.35 10.45 26.63
CA ALA A 383 -0.22 11.84 27.05
C ALA A 383 0.68 12.60 26.07
N VAL A 384 0.30 13.83 25.75
CA VAL A 384 1.13 14.81 25.04
C VAL A 384 1.61 15.79 26.10
N ASN A 385 2.92 15.96 26.21
CA ASN A 385 3.54 16.97 27.08
C ASN A 385 4.81 17.48 26.39
N ARG A 386 4.79 18.73 25.95
CA ARG A 386 5.94 19.41 25.32
C ARG A 386 6.03 20.81 25.88
N THR A 387 7.23 21.22 26.25
CA THR A 387 7.55 22.62 26.59
C THR A 387 8.88 22.96 25.96
N VAL A 388 8.92 24.01 25.16
CA VAL A 388 10.13 24.45 24.48
C VAL A 388 10.21 25.98 24.48
N ASP A 389 11.37 26.50 24.88
CA ASP A 389 11.68 27.92 24.74
C ASP A 389 12.27 28.13 23.34
N VAL A 390 11.56 28.89 22.51
CA VAL A 390 11.92 29.15 21.12
C VAL A 390 12.46 30.57 21.01
N PRO A 391 13.66 30.78 20.44
CA PRO A 391 14.17 32.11 20.16
C PRO A 391 13.30 32.79 19.09
N TYR A 392 12.91 34.03 19.36
CA TYR A 392 12.28 34.92 18.41
C TYR A 392 13.36 35.57 17.56
N SER A 393 13.20 35.54 16.24
CA SER A 393 13.98 36.41 15.35
C SER A 393 13.03 37.08 14.37
N SER A 394 13.34 38.31 13.96
CA SER A 394 12.56 39.05 12.97
C SER A 394 12.53 38.37 11.58
N SER A 395 13.38 37.35 11.36
CA SER A 395 13.40 36.52 10.16
C SER A 395 12.59 35.22 10.29
N ASN A 396 12.39 34.69 11.50
CA ASN A 396 11.64 33.47 11.79
C ASN A 396 10.23 33.78 12.30
N GLY A 397 9.64 34.88 11.82
CA GLY A 397 8.35 35.38 12.29
C GLY A 397 7.31 34.27 12.47
N LEU A 398 6.36 34.52 13.36
CA LEU A 398 5.20 33.68 13.69
C LEU A 398 5.41 32.71 14.87
N VAL A 399 4.78 33.02 15.99
CA VAL A 399 4.33 32.00 16.94
C VAL A 399 3.07 31.37 16.36
N VAL A 400 3.12 30.06 16.05
CA VAL A 400 1.97 29.30 15.54
C VAL A 400 1.38 28.48 16.67
N ILE A 401 0.15 28.80 17.08
CA ILE A 401 -0.67 27.96 17.97
C ILE A 401 -1.79 27.33 17.14
N GLY A 402 -2.14 26.07 17.41
CA GLY A 402 -3.13 25.36 16.61
C GLY A 402 -2.60 24.91 15.25
N GLY A 403 -1.28 24.88 15.09
CA GLY A 403 -0.65 24.32 13.91
C GLY A 403 -1.10 22.85 13.76
N ARG A 404 -1.56 22.47 12.56
CA ARG A 404 -1.79 21.06 12.26
C ARG A 404 -0.47 20.32 12.51
N TYR A 405 -0.37 19.43 13.52
CA TYR A 405 0.69 18.43 13.54
C TYR A 405 0.38 17.49 12.37
N ALA A 406 0.97 17.84 11.23
CA ALA A 406 0.78 17.29 9.90
C ALA A 406 -0.02 15.98 9.83
N THR A 407 -1.34 16.07 9.63
CA THR A 407 -1.99 15.14 8.70
C THR A 407 -1.37 15.45 7.36
N VAL A 408 -0.26 14.77 7.00
CA VAL A 408 0.27 14.92 5.65
C VAL A 408 -0.86 14.47 4.73
N PRO A 409 -1.29 15.30 3.76
CA PRO A 409 -2.41 14.94 2.94
C PRO A 409 -2.20 13.56 2.31
N LEU A 410 -3.27 12.77 2.28
CA LEU A 410 -3.43 11.75 1.23
C LEU A 410 -3.59 12.41 -0.14
N ALA A 411 -3.73 13.74 -0.19
CA ALA A 411 -3.65 14.50 -1.41
C ALA A 411 -2.23 14.44 -1.97
N ALA A 412 -2.15 14.20 -3.27
CA ALA A 412 -0.96 14.52 -4.00
C ALA A 412 -0.64 16.02 -3.88
N ASN A 413 0.60 16.41 -4.17
CA ASN A 413 1.05 17.80 -4.03
C ASN A 413 0.24 18.78 -4.90
N GLN A 414 -0.57 18.28 -5.85
CA GLN A 414 -1.46 19.04 -6.73
C GLN A 414 -2.79 18.29 -6.95
N PRO A 415 -3.91 19.01 -7.17
CA PRO A 415 -5.17 18.42 -7.63
C PRO A 415 -4.96 17.59 -8.91
N GLY A 416 -5.42 16.33 -8.90
CA GLY A 416 -5.30 15.42 -10.04
C GLY A 416 -4.00 14.60 -10.11
N GLU A 417 -3.07 14.80 -9.18
CA GLU A 417 -1.94 13.89 -8.99
C GLU A 417 -2.31 12.73 -8.05
N ILE A 418 -1.52 11.66 -8.10
CA ILE A 418 -1.66 10.50 -7.21
C ILE A 418 -0.65 10.61 -6.08
N PRO A 419 -1.07 10.37 -4.82
CA PRO A 419 -0.18 10.51 -3.69
C PRO A 419 1.00 9.56 -3.83
N TYR A 420 2.20 10.14 -3.79
CA TYR A 420 3.47 9.41 -3.70
C TYR A 420 3.46 8.44 -2.49
N SER A 421 2.75 8.79 -1.43
CA SER A 421 2.66 7.98 -0.22
C SER A 421 1.20 7.73 0.15
N ILE A 422 0.83 6.46 0.17
CA ILE A 422 -0.47 5.95 0.61
C ILE A 422 -0.44 5.45 2.07
N ASP A 423 0.67 5.72 2.76
CA ASP A 423 1.03 5.19 4.07
C ASP A 423 1.57 6.27 5.04
N LYS A 424 1.62 7.55 4.64
CA LYS A 424 2.13 8.64 5.48
C LYS A 424 1.21 8.86 6.70
N GLY A 425 1.83 9.21 7.83
CA GLY A 425 1.21 9.33 9.15
C GLY A 425 -0.10 10.11 9.14
N TYR A 426 -1.17 9.45 9.59
CA TYR A 426 -2.52 10.01 9.67
C TYR A 426 -2.76 10.79 10.96
N ALA A 427 -1.99 10.47 11.99
CA ALA A 427 -1.86 11.26 13.21
C ALA A 427 -0.38 11.25 13.61
N GLN A 428 0.14 12.41 14.03
CA GLN A 428 1.49 12.55 14.56
C GLN A 428 1.43 13.22 15.93
N TRP A 429 2.19 12.72 16.89
CA TRP A 429 2.29 13.32 18.22
C TRP A 429 3.71 13.19 18.77
N TRP A 430 4.00 13.86 19.88
CA TRP A 430 5.30 13.76 20.53
C TRP A 430 5.28 12.69 21.63
N LYS A 431 6.27 11.78 21.61
CA LYS A 431 6.53 10.79 22.67
C LYS A 431 7.98 10.97 23.14
N ASN A 432 8.17 11.41 24.38
CA ASN A 432 9.51 11.59 24.99
C ASN A 432 10.48 12.48 24.18
N GLY A 433 9.94 13.45 23.42
CA GLY A 433 10.74 14.32 22.54
C GLY A 433 10.86 13.84 21.09
N ASP A 434 10.39 12.63 20.76
CA ASP A 434 10.39 12.09 19.39
C ASP A 434 9.00 12.16 18.74
N ALA A 435 8.96 12.31 17.42
CA ALA A 435 7.73 12.26 16.64
C ALA A 435 7.26 10.79 16.50
N ALA A 436 6.09 10.50 17.06
CA ALA A 436 5.35 9.28 16.86
C ALA A 436 4.33 9.47 15.72
N SER A 437 4.04 8.40 14.97
CA SER A 437 2.99 8.42 13.96
C SER A 437 2.16 7.15 14.01
N LEU A 438 0.86 7.31 13.75
CA LEU A 438 -0.06 6.21 13.53
C LEU A 438 -0.32 6.08 12.02
N ARG A 439 -0.12 4.87 11.50
CA ARG A 439 -0.26 4.59 10.06
C ARG A 439 -1.09 3.35 9.81
N LEU A 440 -1.98 3.45 8.83
CA LEU A 440 -2.61 2.32 8.16
C LEU A 440 -1.93 2.12 6.80
N ILE A 441 -1.18 1.03 6.66
CA ILE A 441 -0.27 0.79 5.54
C ILE A 441 -0.90 -0.31 4.66
N PRO A 442 -1.45 0.03 3.48
CA PRO A 442 -1.94 -0.98 2.54
C PRO A 442 -0.78 -1.81 1.99
N GLN A 443 -0.99 -3.11 1.89
CA GLN A 443 0.05 -4.07 1.53
C GLN A 443 -0.45 -5.07 0.49
N ARG A 444 0.34 -5.23 -0.56
CA ARG A 444 0.19 -6.34 -1.51
C ARG A 444 1.12 -7.48 -1.08
N LEU A 445 0.56 -8.46 -0.37
CA LEU A 445 1.29 -9.62 0.17
C LEU A 445 1.63 -10.66 -0.92
N SER A 446 0.80 -10.72 -1.96
CA SER A 446 1.04 -11.36 -3.26
C SER A 446 0.08 -10.76 -4.30
N ASN A 447 0.13 -11.20 -5.56
CA ASN A 447 -0.78 -10.69 -6.60
C ASN A 447 -2.27 -10.96 -6.28
N GLN A 448 -2.56 -11.99 -5.49
CA GLN A 448 -3.92 -12.37 -5.09
C GLN A 448 -4.27 -12.02 -3.64
N VAL A 449 -3.31 -11.63 -2.79
CA VAL A 449 -3.57 -11.42 -1.37
C VAL A 449 -3.18 -9.99 -0.96
N PHE A 450 -4.17 -9.24 -0.50
CA PHE A 450 -4.00 -7.87 -0.01
C PHE A 450 -4.31 -7.79 1.48
N GLY A 451 -3.58 -6.96 2.20
CA GLY A 451 -3.79 -6.77 3.63
C GLY A 451 -3.39 -5.38 4.06
N VAL A 452 -3.39 -5.18 5.38
CA VAL A 452 -3.03 -3.92 6.00
C VAL A 452 -2.13 -4.18 7.20
N ALA A 453 -1.15 -3.30 7.37
CA ALA A 453 -0.39 -3.19 8.61
C ALA A 453 -0.76 -1.88 9.32
N GLN A 454 -0.86 -1.94 10.64
CA GLN A 454 -1.01 -0.80 11.53
C GLN A 454 0.35 -0.53 12.17
N ALA A 455 1.02 0.56 11.79
CA ALA A 455 2.27 0.93 12.45
C ALA A 455 1.98 1.86 13.63
N LEU A 456 2.36 1.39 14.81
CA LEU A 456 2.41 2.10 16.08
C LEU A 456 3.85 2.54 16.37
N VAL A 457 4.04 3.25 17.48
CA VAL A 457 5.32 3.92 17.81
C VAL A 457 6.49 2.96 18.02
N ASP A 458 6.22 1.70 18.33
CA ASP A 458 7.20 0.67 18.70
C ASP A 458 6.98 -0.67 17.99
N GLN A 459 5.85 -0.85 17.32
CA GLN A 459 5.50 -2.09 16.63
C GLN A 459 4.71 -1.86 15.35
N THR A 460 4.75 -2.84 14.46
CA THR A 460 3.87 -2.92 13.30
C THR A 460 2.99 -4.15 13.44
N ASP A 461 1.68 -3.92 13.57
CA ASP A 461 0.66 -4.94 13.75
C ASP A 461 -0.02 -5.25 12.41
N TRP A 462 0.11 -6.48 11.95
CA TRP A 462 -0.55 -6.92 10.72
C TRP A 462 -1.95 -7.42 11.01
N ASP A 463 -2.93 -6.83 10.32
CA ASP A 463 -4.33 -7.17 10.52
C ASP A 463 -4.57 -8.66 10.21
N ALA A 464 -5.44 -9.30 10.97
CA ALA A 464 -5.81 -10.70 10.77
C ALA A 464 -6.57 -10.89 9.45
N GLN A 465 -7.39 -9.91 9.07
CA GLN A 465 -8.17 -9.97 7.84
C GLN A 465 -7.30 -9.61 6.63
N VAL A 466 -7.35 -10.47 5.62
CA VAL A 466 -6.79 -10.22 4.29
C VAL A 466 -7.89 -10.36 3.23
N ALA A 467 -7.70 -9.68 2.11
CA ALA A 467 -8.57 -9.76 0.94
C ALA A 467 -7.98 -10.71 -0.11
N THR A 468 -8.79 -11.64 -0.61
CA THR A 468 -8.44 -12.59 -1.67
C THR A 468 -9.52 -12.61 -2.77
N PRO A 469 -9.34 -13.35 -3.88
CA PRO A 469 -10.38 -13.53 -4.88
C PRO A 469 -11.69 -14.13 -4.33
N ASP A 470 -11.63 -14.85 -3.20
CA ASP A 470 -12.81 -15.44 -2.54
C ASP A 470 -13.45 -14.52 -1.49
N GLY A 471 -12.94 -13.29 -1.33
CA GLY A 471 -13.41 -12.34 -0.34
C GLY A 471 -12.46 -12.15 0.85
N ALA A 472 -12.98 -11.67 1.98
CA ALA A 472 -12.22 -11.55 3.22
C ALA A 472 -11.92 -12.92 3.82
N GLN A 473 -10.66 -13.14 4.19
CA GLN A 473 -10.17 -14.33 4.87
C GLN A 473 -9.46 -13.91 6.16
N ALA A 474 -9.69 -14.67 7.24
CA ALA A 474 -9.03 -14.43 8.52
C ALA A 474 -7.78 -15.28 8.64
N LEU A 475 -6.65 -14.65 8.94
CA LEU A 475 -5.36 -15.26 9.20
C LEU A 475 -4.91 -14.94 10.63
N PRO A 476 -3.97 -15.71 11.21
CA PRO A 476 -3.36 -15.36 12.47
C PRO A 476 -2.76 -13.95 12.42
N ALA A 477 -3.09 -13.11 13.39
CA ALA A 477 -2.48 -11.79 13.56
C ALA A 477 -0.95 -11.94 13.71
N LEU A 478 -0.20 -11.00 13.13
CA LEU A 478 1.26 -11.03 13.17
C LEU A 478 1.76 -9.68 13.70
N VAL A 479 2.55 -9.72 14.76
CA VAL A 479 3.19 -8.53 15.34
C VAL A 479 4.67 -8.58 15.00
N VAL A 480 5.21 -7.50 14.43
CA VAL A 480 6.64 -7.39 14.11
C VAL A 480 7.24 -6.13 14.75
N PRO A 481 8.54 -6.13 15.10
CA PRO A 481 9.20 -4.94 15.60
C PRO A 481 9.11 -3.77 14.60
N LEU A 482 9.07 -2.53 15.10
CA LEU A 482 9.13 -1.35 14.23
C LEU A 482 10.40 -1.37 13.37
N GLY A 483 10.28 -0.94 12.11
CA GLY A 483 11.41 -0.93 11.17
C GLY A 483 11.77 -2.30 10.61
N TYR A 484 10.99 -3.35 10.93
CA TYR A 484 11.12 -4.67 10.31
C TYR A 484 11.21 -4.54 8.77
N GLU A 485 10.35 -3.73 8.17
CA GLU A 485 10.35 -3.49 6.72
C GLU A 485 11.54 -2.64 6.23
N GLN A 486 12.05 -1.72 7.06
CA GLN A 486 13.22 -0.89 6.72
C GLN A 486 14.50 -1.73 6.58
N GLY A 487 14.56 -2.90 7.23
CA GLY A 487 15.62 -3.89 7.05
C GLY A 487 15.50 -4.72 5.76
N GLY A 488 14.53 -4.41 4.89
CA GLY A 488 14.24 -5.18 3.68
C GLY A 488 13.42 -6.46 3.94
N ASN A 489 12.95 -6.68 5.18
CA ASN A 489 12.11 -7.82 5.48
C ASN A 489 10.70 -7.61 4.92
N ARG A 490 10.04 -8.71 4.54
CA ARG A 490 8.70 -8.70 3.94
C ARG A 490 7.80 -9.70 4.64
N ILE A 491 6.52 -9.38 4.67
CA ILE A 491 5.49 -10.37 4.98
C ILE A 491 4.99 -10.95 3.67
N TYR A 492 4.92 -12.28 3.64
CA TYR A 492 4.47 -13.03 2.48
C TYR A 492 3.11 -13.62 2.77
N ALA A 493 2.24 -13.64 1.77
CA ALA A 493 1.02 -14.44 1.82
C ALA A 493 0.76 -15.12 0.49
N THR A 494 0.00 -16.20 0.54
CA THR A 494 -0.36 -16.97 -0.65
C THR A 494 -1.78 -17.46 -0.53
N TRP A 495 -2.46 -17.57 -1.67
CA TRP A 495 -3.80 -18.12 -1.81
C TRP A 495 -3.75 -19.29 -2.77
N CYS A 496 -4.38 -20.40 -2.39
CA CYS A 496 -4.47 -21.59 -3.22
C CYS A 496 -5.70 -21.50 -4.14
N PRO A 497 -5.54 -21.43 -5.48
CA PRO A 497 -6.68 -21.33 -6.39
C PRO A 497 -7.53 -22.60 -6.46
N VAL A 498 -7.07 -23.72 -5.90
CA VAL A 498 -7.78 -25.01 -5.93
C VAL A 498 -8.53 -25.28 -4.62
N THR A 499 -7.90 -24.99 -3.49
CA THR A 499 -8.47 -25.29 -2.16
C THR A 499 -9.00 -24.06 -1.45
N HIS A 500 -8.80 -22.87 -2.02
CA HIS A 500 -9.16 -21.57 -1.44
C HIS A 500 -8.48 -21.26 -0.10
N ALA A 501 -7.51 -22.09 0.30
CA ALA A 501 -6.74 -21.91 1.52
C ALA A 501 -5.79 -20.70 1.38
N VAL A 502 -5.61 -19.98 2.49
CA VAL A 502 -4.72 -18.83 2.57
C VAL A 502 -3.71 -19.05 3.69
N ALA A 503 -2.47 -18.63 3.44
CA ALA A 503 -1.40 -18.65 4.44
C ALA A 503 -0.61 -17.34 4.42
N ARG A 504 -0.08 -16.95 5.58
CA ARG A 504 0.82 -15.79 5.74
C ARG A 504 1.98 -16.15 6.65
N SER A 505 3.17 -15.65 6.33
CA SER A 505 4.38 -15.86 7.12
C SER A 505 5.38 -14.71 6.94
N GLN A 506 6.31 -14.61 7.90
CA GLN A 506 7.53 -13.80 7.77
C GLN A 506 8.56 -14.43 6.83
N ARG A 507 8.35 -15.71 6.49
CA ARG A 507 9.17 -16.43 5.52
C ARG A 507 8.39 -16.58 4.23
N PRO A 508 9.08 -16.72 3.09
CA PRO A 508 8.41 -17.00 1.83
C PRO A 508 7.48 -18.21 1.93
N VAL A 509 6.22 -17.99 1.52
CA VAL A 509 5.17 -19.00 1.47
C VAL A 509 4.57 -19.09 0.08
N CYS A 510 4.21 -20.29 -0.37
CA CYS A 510 3.47 -20.49 -1.63
C CYS A 510 2.74 -21.84 -1.65
N TYR A 511 1.64 -21.95 -2.40
CA TYR A 511 1.06 -23.26 -2.74
C TYR A 511 1.67 -23.82 -4.04
N ILE A 512 1.79 -25.14 -4.10
CA ILE A 512 2.17 -25.94 -5.29
C ILE A 512 1.22 -27.12 -5.48
#